data_AF-A0A918ZJK1-F1
#
_entry.id   AF-A0A918ZJK1-F1
#
_cell.length_a   1.000
_cell.length_b   1.000
_cell.length_c   1.000
_cell.angle_alpha   90.00
_cell.angle_beta   90.00
_cell.angle_gamma   90.00
#
_symmetry.space_group_name_H-M   'P 1'
#
loop_
_entity.id
_entity.type
_entity.pdbx_description
1 polymer ?
#
loop_
_entity_poly.entity_id
_entity_poly.type
_entity_poly.pdbx_seq_one_letter_code
_entity_poly.pdbx_strand_id
1 'polypeptide(L)'
;MTVPDATPRAKPEFVIPAQVDLYAAVMTLNADEYELLRLIAQSPEPVAASDFFHTIHPANFERSAAAEDPRRVAWREKQFGLYKAMIDLHDGGLIRIAHPANGERPDLMEATDAGHAALT
;
A
#
# COMPACT_ATOMS: atom_id res chain seq x y z
N MET A 1 32.11 -2.98 -62.43
CA MET A 1 30.67 -3.11 -62.10
C MET A 1 30.63 -3.41 -60.60
N THR A 2 30.50 -2.37 -59.79
CA THR A 2 30.86 -2.40 -58.36
C THR A 2 29.58 -2.42 -57.53
N VAL A 3 29.45 -3.44 -56.69
CA VAL A 3 28.33 -3.65 -55.75
C VAL A 3 28.47 -2.63 -54.61
N PRO A 4 27.41 -1.92 -54.17
CA PRO A 4 27.52 -1.03 -53.03
C PRO A 4 27.47 -1.82 -51.71
N ASP A 5 28.38 -1.41 -50.84
CA ASP A 5 28.67 -1.84 -49.49
C ASP A 5 27.44 -1.79 -48.55
N ALA A 6 27.22 -2.87 -47.80
CA ALA A 6 26.12 -3.02 -46.86
C ALA A 6 26.59 -2.58 -45.46
N THR A 7 26.44 -1.30 -45.15
CA THR A 7 26.63 -0.81 -43.78
C THR A 7 25.51 -1.36 -42.87
N PRO A 8 25.81 -2.08 -41.77
CA PRO A 8 24.79 -2.47 -40.82
C PRO A 8 24.32 -1.22 -40.06
N ARG A 9 23.05 -0.83 -40.23
CA ARG A 9 22.42 0.16 -39.35
C ARG A 9 22.36 -0.43 -37.94
N ALA A 10 23.13 0.16 -37.01
CA ALA A 10 22.94 -0.05 -35.59
C ALA A 10 21.48 0.24 -35.23
N LYS A 11 20.82 -0.72 -34.57
CA LYS A 11 19.51 -0.47 -33.95
C LYS A 11 19.74 0.57 -32.84
N PRO A 12 18.87 1.57 -32.66
CA PRO A 12 18.96 2.40 -31.48
C PRO A 12 18.67 1.51 -30.27
N GLU A 13 19.68 1.29 -29.43
CA GLU A 13 19.48 0.84 -28.06
C GLU A 13 18.65 1.91 -27.37
N PHE A 14 17.38 1.60 -27.13
CA PHE A 14 16.52 2.40 -26.29
C PHE A 14 16.97 2.18 -24.85
N VAL A 15 18.04 2.88 -24.46
CA VAL A 15 18.45 2.99 -23.07
C VAL A 15 17.39 3.87 -22.40
N ILE A 16 16.44 3.26 -21.69
CA ILE A 16 15.59 3.99 -20.74
C ILE A 16 16.50 4.32 -19.56
N PRO A 17 16.88 5.60 -19.35
CA PRO A 17 17.60 5.96 -18.14
C PRO A 17 16.60 5.95 -16.99
N ALA A 18 16.91 5.14 -15.97
CA ALA A 18 16.42 5.29 -14.60
C ALA A 18 14.93 5.62 -14.43
N GLN A 19 14.05 4.67 -14.76
CA GLN A 19 12.67 4.67 -14.27
C GLN A 19 12.57 4.35 -12.77
N VAL A 20 13.71 4.15 -12.10
CA VAL A 20 13.83 3.75 -10.69
C VAL A 20 13.66 4.97 -9.75
N ASP A 21 13.77 6.21 -10.25
CA ASP A 21 13.89 7.40 -9.40
C ASP A 21 12.66 8.33 -9.43
N LEU A 22 11.54 7.87 -10.00
CA LEU A 22 10.26 8.61 -10.00
C LEU A 22 9.20 8.00 -9.06
N TYR A 23 9.36 6.74 -8.62
CA TYR A 23 8.50 6.14 -7.59
C TYR A 23 8.96 6.47 -6.16
N ALA A 24 10.24 6.79 -5.98
CA ALA A 24 10.77 7.37 -4.74
C ALA A 24 10.43 8.87 -4.61
N ALA A 25 9.77 9.47 -5.62
CA ALA A 25 9.23 10.82 -5.56
C ALA A 25 8.06 10.86 -4.56
N VAL A 26 8.40 10.99 -3.28
CA VAL A 26 7.58 11.54 -2.21
C VAL A 26 6.13 11.06 -2.26
N MET A 27 5.90 9.78 -1.95
CA MET A 27 4.58 9.35 -1.46
C MET A 27 4.33 10.10 -0.15
N THR A 28 3.74 11.29 -0.22
CA THR A 28 3.19 11.93 0.97
C THR A 28 2.00 11.07 1.38
N LEU A 29 2.25 10.19 2.35
CA LEU A 29 1.20 9.36 2.93
C LEU A 29 0.07 10.25 3.42
N ASN A 30 -1.16 9.89 3.09
CA ASN A 30 -2.31 10.51 3.71
C ASN A 30 -2.40 10.08 5.19
N ALA A 31 -3.27 10.73 5.97
CA ALA A 31 -3.35 10.49 7.40
C ALA A 31 -3.66 9.01 7.76
N ASP A 32 -4.51 8.36 6.96
CA ASP A 32 -4.91 6.97 7.19
C ASP A 32 -3.80 5.99 6.79
N GLU A 33 -3.13 6.23 5.65
CA GLU A 33 -1.95 5.45 5.22
C GLU A 33 -0.81 5.56 6.24
N TYR A 34 -0.51 6.79 6.69
CA TYR A 34 0.53 7.04 7.67
C TYR A 34 0.23 6.31 8.98
N GLU A 35 -0.98 6.46 9.51
CA GLU A 35 -1.33 5.84 10.79
C GLU A 35 -1.37 4.32 10.70
N LEU A 36 -1.88 3.77 9.60
CA LEU A 36 -1.89 2.32 9.38
C LEU A 36 -0.46 1.77 9.25
N LEU A 37 0.41 2.42 8.46
CA LEU A 37 1.81 2.05 8.33
C LEU A 37 2.53 2.13 9.68
N ARG A 38 2.29 3.20 10.46
CA ARG A 38 2.86 3.39 11.79
C ARG A 38 2.50 2.25 12.73
N LEU A 39 1.25 1.80 12.74
CA LEU A 39 0.79 0.71 13.62
C LEU A 39 1.37 -0.65 13.19
N ILE A 40 1.42 -0.93 11.89
CA ILE A 40 2.06 -2.15 11.36
C ILE A 40 3.55 -2.17 11.70
N ALA A 41 4.27 -1.06 11.47
CA ALA A 41 5.69 -0.93 11.76
C ALA A 41 6.05 -1.04 13.25
N GLN A 42 5.11 -0.72 14.15
CA GLN A 42 5.31 -0.86 15.59
C GLN A 42 5.01 -2.27 16.12
N SER A 43 4.41 -3.14 15.30
CA SER A 43 4.10 -4.50 15.71
C SER A 43 5.38 -5.35 15.76
N PRO A 44 5.62 -6.12 16.83
CA PRO A 44 6.77 -7.03 16.91
C PRO A 44 6.64 -8.28 16.02
N GLU A 45 5.43 -8.59 15.56
CA GLU A 45 5.11 -9.73 14.71
C GLU A 45 4.22 -9.29 13.53
N PRO A 46 4.16 -10.06 12.43
CA PRO A 46 3.22 -9.78 11.34
C PRO A 46 1.76 -9.78 11.79
N VAL A 47 0.97 -8.83 11.30
CA VAL A 47 -0.40 -8.55 11.77
C VAL A 47 -1.40 -8.51 10.63
N ALA A 48 -2.66 -8.81 10.93
CA ALA A 48 -3.74 -8.44 10.03
C ALA A 48 -3.95 -6.93 10.12
N ALA A 49 -3.68 -6.18 9.05
CA ALA A 49 -3.83 -4.73 9.04
C ALA A 49 -5.25 -4.28 9.45
N SER A 50 -6.26 -5.11 9.15
CA SER A 50 -7.65 -4.90 9.57
C SER A 50 -7.85 -4.82 11.08
N ASP A 51 -6.97 -5.41 11.88
CA ASP A 51 -7.05 -5.37 13.35
C ASP A 51 -6.92 -3.93 13.88
N PHE A 52 -6.30 -3.04 13.11
CA PHE A 52 -6.13 -1.64 13.47
C PHE A 52 -7.29 -0.73 13.01
N PHE A 53 -8.21 -1.19 12.16
CA PHE A 53 -9.16 -0.29 11.52
C PHE A 53 -10.11 0.38 12.51
N HIS A 54 -10.55 -0.38 13.52
CA HIS A 54 -11.37 0.11 14.62
C HIS A 54 -10.59 1.00 15.60
N THR A 55 -9.26 0.88 15.64
CA THR A 55 -8.39 1.75 16.43
C THR A 55 -8.22 3.11 15.74
N ILE A 56 -8.00 3.12 14.42
CA ILE A 56 -7.81 4.35 13.63
C ILE A 56 -9.13 5.11 13.50
N HIS A 57 -10.21 4.42 13.15
CA HIS A 57 -11.55 5.01 13.03
C HIS A 57 -12.54 4.26 13.93
N PRO A 58 -12.61 4.62 15.23
CA PRO A 58 -13.57 4.00 16.15
C PRO A 58 -15.01 4.34 15.78
N ALA A 59 -15.92 3.39 16.04
CA ALA A 59 -17.35 3.62 15.87
C ALA A 59 -17.86 4.62 16.91
N ASN A 60 -18.67 5.58 16.48
CA ASN A 60 -19.25 6.63 17.33
C ASN A 60 -20.80 6.60 17.36
N PHE A 61 -21.36 5.40 17.25
CA PHE A 61 -22.80 5.14 17.25
C PHE A 61 -23.10 3.89 18.10
N GLU A 62 -24.33 3.80 18.58
CA GLU A 62 -24.80 2.64 19.35
C GLU A 62 -24.70 1.36 18.52
N ARG A 63 -24.35 0.23 19.15
CA ARG A 63 -24.28 -1.07 18.46
C ARG A 63 -25.64 -1.47 17.84
N SER A 64 -26.74 -1.04 18.45
CA SER A 64 -28.11 -1.25 17.97
C SER A 64 -28.57 -0.25 16.90
N ALA A 65 -27.75 0.74 16.54
CA ALA A 65 -28.10 1.72 15.51
C ALA A 65 -28.44 1.02 14.19
N ALA A 66 -29.49 1.50 13.53
CA ALA A 66 -29.94 1.01 12.23
C ALA A 66 -28.81 1.05 11.20
N ALA A 67 -28.87 0.19 10.18
CA ALA A 67 -27.83 0.11 9.16
C ALA A 67 -27.68 1.43 8.37
N GLU A 68 -28.76 2.20 8.30
CA GLU A 68 -28.93 3.47 7.61
C GLU A 68 -28.60 4.69 8.49
N ASP A 69 -28.25 4.50 9.78
CA ASP A 69 -27.81 5.62 10.62
C ASP A 69 -26.64 6.35 9.91
N PRO A 70 -26.75 7.66 9.67
CA PRO A 70 -25.74 8.40 8.91
C PRO A 70 -24.33 8.27 9.48
N ARG A 71 -24.19 8.14 10.81
CA ARG A 71 -22.89 7.94 11.48
C ARG A 71 -22.33 6.57 11.17
N ARG A 72 -23.18 5.53 11.13
CA ARG A 72 -22.78 4.17 10.77
C ARG A 72 -22.39 4.05 9.30
N VAL A 73 -23.09 4.77 8.41
CA VAL A 73 -22.72 4.86 6.99
C VAL A 73 -21.36 5.56 6.84
N ALA A 74 -21.21 6.76 7.40
CA ALA A 74 -19.96 7.51 7.33
C ALA A 74 -18.76 6.73 7.93
N TRP A 75 -18.97 6.03 9.03
CA TRP A 75 -17.95 5.17 9.61
C TRP A 75 -17.55 4.01 8.67
N ARG A 76 -18.52 3.39 7.99
CA ARG A 76 -18.25 2.30 7.02
C ARG A 76 -17.43 2.79 5.83
N GLU A 77 -17.72 3.98 5.32
CA GLU A 77 -16.91 4.60 4.26
C GLU A 77 -15.45 4.77 4.71
N LYS A 78 -15.22 5.17 5.96
CA LYS A 78 -13.86 5.23 6.51
C LYS A 78 -13.19 3.85 6.59
N GLN A 79 -13.94 2.79 6.91
CA GLN A 79 -13.38 1.43 6.92
C GLN A 79 -12.97 0.99 5.50
N PHE A 80 -13.76 1.32 4.48
CA PHE A 80 -13.38 1.07 3.08
C PHE A 80 -12.16 1.91 2.67
N GLY A 81 -12.07 3.15 3.15
CA GLY A 81 -10.88 4.00 2.99
C GLY A 81 -9.61 3.34 3.53
N LEU A 82 -9.67 2.75 4.73
CA LEU A 82 -8.54 2.02 5.32
C LEU A 82 -8.17 0.74 4.54
N TYR A 83 -9.16 0.04 3.99
CA TYR A 83 -8.88 -1.11 3.11
C TYR A 83 -8.14 -0.66 1.85
N LYS A 84 -8.54 0.47 1.26
CA LYS A 84 -7.82 1.06 0.14
C LYS A 84 -6.39 1.49 0.54
N ALA A 85 -6.23 2.16 1.69
CA ALA A 85 -4.93 2.56 2.19
C ALA A 85 -3.98 1.36 2.37
N MET A 86 -4.48 0.24 2.90
CA MET A 86 -3.72 -1.01 3.01
C MET A 86 -3.22 -1.50 1.64
N ILE A 87 -4.07 -1.49 0.61
CA ILE A 87 -3.69 -1.87 -0.75
C ILE A 87 -2.64 -0.90 -1.31
N ASP A 88 -2.86 0.41 -1.18
CA ASP A 88 -1.95 1.43 -1.70
C ASP A 88 -0.56 1.34 -1.04
N LEU A 89 -0.50 1.07 0.27
CA LEU A 89 0.76 0.81 0.99
C LEU A 89 1.47 -0.45 0.49
N HIS A 90 0.72 -1.52 0.20
CA HIS A 90 1.27 -2.77 -0.31
C HIS A 90 1.82 -2.60 -1.73
N ASP A 91 1.03 -2.00 -2.61
CA ASP A 91 1.41 -1.76 -4.01
C ASP A 91 2.55 -0.75 -4.11
N GLY A 92 2.64 0.19 -3.16
CA GLY A 92 3.77 1.10 -2.96
C GLY A 92 5.01 0.44 -2.35
N GLY A 93 4.96 -0.83 -1.98
CA GLY A 93 6.09 -1.58 -1.40
C GLY A 93 6.46 -1.18 0.03
N LEU A 94 5.58 -0.46 0.73
CA LEU A 94 5.81 0.01 2.11
C LEU A 94 5.42 -1.05 3.15
N ILE A 95 4.51 -1.95 2.80
CA ILE A 95 4.20 -3.15 3.56
C ILE A 95 4.27 -4.37 2.63
N ARG A 96 4.44 -5.56 3.21
CA ARG A 96 4.42 -6.82 2.48
C ARG A 96 3.63 -7.88 3.24
N ILE A 97 3.07 -8.84 2.52
CA ILE A 97 2.48 -10.04 3.12
C ILE A 97 3.63 -10.95 3.58
N ALA A 98 3.78 -11.10 4.90
CA ALA A 98 4.75 -12.02 5.50
C ALA A 98 4.19 -13.45 5.54
N HIS A 99 2.88 -13.58 5.85
CA HIS A 99 2.19 -14.86 5.88
C HIS A 99 0.89 -14.76 5.09
N PRO A 100 0.78 -15.47 3.96
CA PRO A 100 -0.48 -15.51 3.21
C PRO A 100 -1.62 -16.12 4.03
N ALA A 101 -2.84 -15.68 3.72
CA ALA A 101 -4.06 -16.25 4.24
C ALA A 101 -4.14 -17.75 3.93
N ASN A 102 -4.64 -18.54 4.88
CA ASN A 102 -4.73 -20.00 4.77
C ASN A 102 -6.15 -20.54 5.00
N GLY A 103 -7.16 -19.66 5.04
CA GLY A 103 -8.56 -20.00 5.34
C GLY A 103 -8.90 -20.02 6.83
N GLU A 104 -7.91 -20.15 7.72
CA GLU A 104 -8.09 -20.03 9.18
C GLU A 104 -7.72 -18.62 9.68
N ARG A 105 -6.74 -17.99 9.03
CA ARG A 105 -6.31 -16.61 9.31
C ARG A 105 -6.23 -15.76 8.03
N PRO A 106 -6.41 -14.43 8.13
CA PRO A 106 -6.18 -13.51 7.02
C PRO A 106 -4.68 -13.40 6.68
N ASP A 107 -4.36 -12.60 5.67
CA ASP A 107 -2.98 -12.22 5.36
C ASP A 107 -2.39 -11.45 6.55
N LEU A 108 -1.18 -11.85 6.95
CA LEU A 108 -0.40 -11.14 7.95
C LEU A 108 0.69 -10.34 7.26
N MET A 109 0.75 -9.07 7.62
CA MET A 109 1.56 -8.04 6.98
C MET A 109 2.59 -7.51 7.95
N GLU A 110 3.73 -7.07 7.42
CA GLU A 110 4.75 -6.34 8.13
C GLU A 110 5.21 -5.14 7.30
N ALA A 111 5.79 -4.13 7.96
CA ALA A 111 6.40 -2.99 7.29
C ALA A 111 7.73 -3.42 6.64
N THR A 112 8.02 -2.88 5.47
CA THR A 112 9.32 -3.05 4.82
C THR A 112 10.31 -2.01 5.34
N ASP A 113 11.60 -2.17 5.03
CA ASP A 113 12.61 -1.13 5.31
C ASP A 113 12.21 0.22 4.71
N ALA A 114 11.59 0.23 3.52
CA ALA A 114 11.06 1.43 2.89
C ALA A 114 9.86 2.00 3.66
N GLY A 115 8.97 1.14 4.16
CA GLY A 115 7.87 1.54 5.04
C GLY A 115 8.37 2.19 6.33
N HIS A 116 9.38 1.62 6.98
CA HIS A 116 10.01 2.22 8.15
C HIS A 116 10.66 3.57 7.83
N ALA A 117 11.36 3.67 6.69
CA ALA A 117 11.98 4.93 6.26
C ALA A 117 10.93 6.03 5.99
N ALA A 118 9.76 5.68 5.45
CA ALA A 118 8.67 6.62 5.16
C ALA A 118 8.01 7.25 6.40
N LEU A 119 8.28 6.71 7.60
CA LEU A 119 7.77 7.24 8.88
C LEU A 119 8.74 8.21 9.58
N THR A 120 9.90 8.51 8.97
CA THR A 120 10.98 9.32 9.56
C THR A 120 10.98 10.73 9.02
#